data_AF-A0A1S4D475-F1
#
_entry.id   AF-A0A1S4D475-F1
#
_cell.length_a   1.000
_cell.length_b   1.000
_cell.length_c   1.000
_cell.angle_alpha   90.00
_cell.angle_beta   90.00
_cell.angle_gamma   90.00
#
_symmetry.space_group_name_H-M   'P 1'
#
loop_
_entity.id
_entity.type
_entity.pdbx_description
1 polymer ?
#
loop_
_entity_poly.entity_id
_entity_poly.type
_entity_poly.pdbx_seq_one_letter_code
_entity_poly.pdbx_strand_id
1 'polypeptide(L)'
;MFKVFPFTAIVHPHAITAPRLVVKMSAIATKNAVESLVVKPPAHPTYDLKGVIQLALSEDAGDLGDVTCKATIPIDMESEAHFLAKEDGIVAGIALAEMIFAEVDPSLKMEWSINDGDKVHKGLKFGKVQGKAHSIVIAERVVLNFMQRMSGIATLTKAMADAAHPATILETRKTAPGLRLVDKWAVLIGGGKNHRMGLFDMVMIKDNHISAAGGVSKALNSVDQYLEQNKLQMGVEVETRTIAEVREVLDYASQTKTSLTRIMLDNMVVPLSNGDIDVSMLKEAVDLINGRFETEASGNVTLETVHKIGQTGVTYISSGALTHSVKALDISLKIDTELALEVGRRTKRA
;
A
#
# COMPACT_ATOMS: atom_id res chain seq x y z
N MET A 1 43.39 18.07 -2.50
CA MET A 1 43.19 18.78 -3.77
C MET A 1 41.90 18.24 -4.42
N PHE A 2 40.75 18.68 -3.91
CA PHE A 2 39.40 18.50 -4.49
C PHE A 2 38.59 19.70 -4.02
N LYS A 3 38.17 20.56 -4.95
CA LYS A 3 37.40 21.79 -4.65
C LYS A 3 35.91 21.44 -4.61
N VAL A 4 35.29 21.71 -3.47
CA VAL A 4 33.83 21.69 -3.29
C VAL A 4 33.30 23.07 -3.67
N PHE A 5 32.34 23.13 -4.60
CA PHE A 5 31.58 24.33 -4.95
C PHE A 5 30.43 24.53 -3.95
N PRO A 6 30.21 25.73 -3.39
CA PRO A 6 28.98 26.05 -2.69
C PRO A 6 27.99 26.75 -3.64
N PHE A 7 26.77 26.23 -3.74
CA PHE A 7 25.64 26.95 -4.35
C PHE A 7 25.00 27.84 -3.28
N THR A 8 24.98 29.15 -3.51
CA THR A 8 24.17 30.12 -2.75
C THR A 8 23.49 31.09 -3.70
N ALA A 9 22.18 31.32 -3.43
CA ALA A 9 21.26 32.31 -4.00
C ALA A 9 21.02 32.15 -5.52
N ILE A 10 19.87 32.43 -6.11
CA ILE A 10 18.95 33.57 -6.07
C ILE A 10 17.63 32.99 -6.67
N VAL A 11 16.41 33.22 -6.18
CA VAL A 11 15.49 34.26 -6.70
C VAL A 11 14.15 34.08 -5.94
N HIS A 12 13.72 35.11 -5.21
CA HIS A 12 12.29 35.41 -4.99
C HIS A 12 11.86 36.42 -6.07
N PRO A 13 10.62 36.33 -6.57
CA PRO A 13 9.81 37.54 -6.55
C PRO A 13 8.32 37.28 -6.25
N HIS A 14 7.78 38.23 -5.51
CA HIS A 14 6.42 38.76 -5.57
C HIS A 14 5.22 37.87 -5.24
N ALA A 15 4.53 38.36 -4.20
CA ALA A 15 3.21 38.00 -3.75
C ALA A 15 2.15 38.16 -4.86
N ILE A 16 1.35 37.12 -5.05
CA ILE A 16 -0.04 37.23 -5.48
C ILE A 16 -0.85 36.45 -4.45
N THR A 17 -1.48 37.19 -3.54
CA THR A 17 -2.51 36.67 -2.64
C THR A 17 -3.78 36.42 -3.46
N ALA A 18 -4.02 35.17 -3.84
CA ALA A 18 -5.35 34.69 -4.21
C ALA A 18 -5.93 33.92 -3.00
N PRO A 19 -7.17 34.19 -2.58
CA PRO A 19 -7.78 33.39 -1.53
C PRO A 19 -7.99 31.98 -2.10
N ARG A 20 -7.36 30.97 -1.48
CA ARG A 20 -7.73 29.56 -1.73
C ARG A 20 -9.20 29.43 -1.34
N LEU A 21 -10.06 29.32 -2.34
CA LEU A 21 -11.44 28.93 -2.18
C LEU A 21 -11.42 27.49 -1.63
N VAL A 22 -11.57 27.34 -0.32
CA VAL A 22 -11.82 26.04 0.30
C VAL A 22 -13.23 25.65 -0.15
N VAL A 23 -13.30 24.87 -1.24
CA VAL A 23 -14.54 24.20 -1.62
C VAL A 23 -14.81 23.17 -0.52
N LYS A 24 -15.70 23.54 0.42
CA LYS A 24 -16.40 22.57 1.26
C LYS A 24 -17.26 21.72 0.33
N MET A 25 -16.69 20.67 -0.27
CA MET A 25 -17.51 19.56 -0.73
C MET A 25 -18.24 19.01 0.49
N SER A 26 -19.55 18.83 0.37
CA SER A 26 -20.39 18.32 1.46
C SER A 26 -19.80 17.00 1.96
N ALA A 27 -19.26 17.01 3.18
CA ALA A 27 -18.68 15.84 3.84
C ALA A 27 -19.67 14.68 4.02
N ILE A 28 -20.95 14.87 3.70
CA ILE A 28 -22.03 13.90 3.91
C ILE A 28 -22.02 12.84 2.81
N ALA A 29 -21.83 13.21 1.54
CA ALA A 29 -21.84 12.24 0.43
C ALA A 29 -20.60 11.33 0.45
N THR A 30 -19.43 11.89 0.72
CA THR A 30 -18.17 11.13 0.86
C THR A 30 -18.11 10.28 2.12
N LYS A 31 -18.75 10.68 3.22
CA LYS A 31 -18.81 9.83 4.43
C LYS A 31 -19.63 8.56 4.21
N ASN A 32 -20.80 8.67 3.58
CA ASN A 32 -21.66 7.50 3.37
C ASN A 32 -21.01 6.45 2.46
N ALA A 33 -20.30 6.89 1.40
CA ALA A 33 -19.62 5.98 0.48
C ALA A 33 -18.45 5.23 1.13
N VAL A 34 -17.74 5.85 2.09
CA VAL A 34 -16.63 5.20 2.80
C VAL A 34 -17.14 4.26 3.90
N GLU A 35 -18.31 4.52 4.47
CA GLU A 35 -18.87 3.68 5.54
C GLU A 35 -19.33 2.29 5.06
N SER A 36 -19.74 2.15 3.80
CA SER A 36 -20.18 0.88 3.21
C SER A 36 -19.06 -0.02 2.72
N LEU A 37 -17.81 0.45 2.74
CA LEU A 37 -16.67 -0.32 2.24
C LEU A 37 -16.36 -1.52 3.16
N VAL A 38 -16.21 -2.70 2.56
CA VAL A 38 -15.84 -3.94 3.27
C VAL A 38 -14.52 -3.76 4.03
N VAL A 39 -13.52 -3.16 3.37
CA VAL A 39 -12.26 -2.76 3.97
C VAL A 39 -12.07 -1.27 3.74
N LYS A 40 -12.07 -0.48 4.80
CA LYS A 40 -11.88 0.98 4.70
C LYS A 40 -10.41 1.32 4.42
N PRO A 41 -10.14 2.35 3.60
CA PRO A 41 -8.77 2.82 3.41
C PRO A 41 -8.20 3.36 4.73
N PRO A 42 -6.89 3.27 4.96
CA PRO A 42 -6.30 3.77 6.19
C PRO A 42 -6.39 5.30 6.29
N ALA A 43 -6.49 5.81 7.51
CA ALA A 43 -6.47 7.25 7.75
C ALA A 43 -5.11 7.84 7.36
N HIS A 44 -5.11 8.97 6.64
CA HIS A 44 -3.91 9.73 6.28
C HIS A 44 -4.22 11.23 6.38
N PRO A 45 -3.37 12.06 7.02
CA PRO A 45 -3.68 13.49 7.25
C PRO A 45 -3.77 14.29 5.95
N THR A 46 -3.09 13.86 4.88
CA THR A 46 -3.15 14.47 3.54
C THR A 46 -3.87 13.58 2.53
N TYR A 47 -4.85 12.79 2.99
CA TYR A 47 -5.62 11.88 2.14
C TYR A 47 -6.25 12.64 0.95
N ASP A 48 -5.92 12.23 -0.27
CA ASP A 48 -6.53 12.77 -1.48
C ASP A 48 -6.61 11.72 -2.60
N LEU A 49 -7.46 10.70 -2.42
CA LEU A 49 -7.74 9.75 -3.51
C LEU A 49 -8.29 10.45 -4.74
N LYS A 50 -9.10 11.50 -4.57
CA LYS A 50 -9.66 12.24 -5.69
C LYS A 50 -8.56 12.89 -6.52
N GLY A 51 -7.59 13.56 -5.89
CA GLY A 51 -6.44 14.12 -6.58
C GLY A 51 -5.59 13.07 -7.29
N VAL A 52 -5.42 11.88 -6.71
CA VAL A 52 -4.74 10.75 -7.37
C VAL A 52 -5.51 10.29 -8.62
N ILE A 53 -6.83 10.15 -8.52
CA ILE A 53 -7.71 9.77 -9.64
C ILE A 53 -7.65 10.83 -10.75
N GLN A 54 -7.79 12.10 -10.39
CA GLN A 54 -7.75 13.21 -11.35
C GLN A 54 -6.40 13.33 -12.05
N LEU A 55 -5.30 13.13 -11.32
CA LEU A 55 -3.97 13.10 -11.89
C LEU A 55 -3.83 11.96 -12.91
N ALA A 56 -4.28 10.76 -12.58
CA ALA A 56 -4.22 9.61 -13.48
C ALA A 56 -5.11 9.78 -14.73
N LEU A 57 -6.33 10.30 -14.57
CA LEU A 57 -7.21 10.62 -15.70
C LEU A 57 -6.62 11.70 -16.60
N SER A 58 -6.02 12.75 -16.01
CA SER A 58 -5.39 13.84 -16.76
C SER A 58 -4.13 13.38 -17.49
N GLU A 59 -3.35 12.48 -16.89
CA GLU A 59 -2.18 11.85 -17.51
C GLU A 59 -2.58 11.10 -18.79
N ASP A 60 -3.66 10.32 -18.74
CA ASP A 60 -4.06 9.44 -19.86
C ASP A 60 -4.81 10.20 -20.97
N ALA A 61 -5.58 11.24 -20.61
CA ALA A 61 -6.42 11.98 -21.55
C ALA A 61 -5.77 13.24 -22.13
N GLY A 62 -4.89 13.93 -21.37
CA GLY A 62 -4.37 15.25 -21.73
C GLY A 62 -5.47 16.25 -22.12
N ASP A 63 -5.11 17.25 -22.94
CA ASP A 63 -6.06 18.29 -23.38
C ASP A 63 -7.01 17.82 -24.49
N LEU A 64 -6.61 16.81 -25.28
CA LEU A 64 -7.38 16.33 -26.44
C LEU A 64 -8.40 15.24 -26.08
N GLY A 65 -8.26 14.59 -24.93
CA GLY A 65 -9.02 13.39 -24.57
C GLY A 65 -8.68 12.18 -25.46
N ASP A 66 -9.53 11.16 -25.42
CA ASP A 66 -9.36 9.97 -26.26
C ASP A 66 -9.76 10.25 -27.72
N VAL A 67 -8.77 10.60 -28.53
CA VAL A 67 -8.92 10.86 -29.97
C VAL A 67 -9.41 9.62 -30.71
N THR A 68 -8.99 8.41 -30.30
CA THR A 68 -9.38 7.16 -30.95
C THR A 68 -10.85 6.89 -30.72
N CYS A 69 -11.32 7.01 -29.47
CA CYS A 69 -12.73 6.85 -29.12
C CYS A 69 -13.59 7.87 -29.87
N LYS A 70 -13.20 9.15 -29.87
CA LYS A 70 -13.90 10.20 -30.63
C LYS A 70 -14.01 9.93 -32.13
N ALA A 71 -13.01 9.28 -32.72
CA ALA A 71 -12.97 8.97 -34.15
C ALA A 71 -13.73 7.68 -34.52
N THR A 72 -13.89 6.73 -33.60
CA THR A 72 -14.35 5.36 -33.91
C THR A 72 -15.67 4.96 -33.27
N ILE A 73 -16.10 5.63 -32.20
CA ILE A 73 -17.30 5.28 -31.44
C ILE A 73 -18.32 6.42 -31.54
N PRO A 74 -19.59 6.17 -31.94
CA PRO A 74 -20.64 7.19 -31.88
C PRO A 74 -20.85 7.74 -30.47
N ILE A 75 -21.10 9.05 -30.35
CA ILE A 75 -21.19 9.76 -29.06
C ILE A 75 -22.35 9.27 -28.17
N ASP A 76 -23.40 8.73 -28.80
CA ASP A 76 -24.63 8.22 -28.20
C ASP A 76 -24.65 6.70 -28.06
N MET A 77 -23.56 6.01 -28.41
CA MET A 77 -23.47 4.57 -28.24
C MET A 77 -23.44 4.21 -26.75
N GLU A 78 -24.45 3.46 -26.32
CA GLU A 78 -24.47 2.77 -25.04
C GLU A 78 -23.74 1.42 -25.16
N SER A 79 -23.10 0.98 -24.09
CA SER A 79 -22.34 -0.27 -24.05
C SER A 79 -22.35 -0.89 -22.66
N GLU A 80 -22.15 -2.21 -22.64
CA GLU A 80 -21.87 -2.98 -21.44
C GLU A 80 -20.46 -3.56 -21.55
N ALA A 81 -19.70 -3.49 -20.45
CA ALA A 81 -18.39 -4.12 -20.35
C ALA A 81 -18.25 -4.94 -19.07
N HIS A 82 -17.53 -6.06 -19.16
CA HIS A 82 -17.31 -6.99 -18.05
C HIS A 82 -15.86 -7.06 -17.60
N PHE A 83 -15.66 -7.04 -16.29
CA PHE A 83 -14.38 -7.37 -15.67
C PHE A 83 -14.16 -8.88 -15.67
N LEU A 84 -13.02 -9.32 -16.18
CA LEU A 84 -12.63 -10.72 -16.32
C LEU A 84 -11.26 -10.94 -15.68
N ALA A 85 -11.17 -11.85 -14.72
CA ALA A 85 -9.90 -12.29 -14.15
C ALA A 85 -9.13 -13.16 -15.15
N LYS A 86 -7.86 -12.84 -15.42
CA LYS A 86 -7.01 -13.57 -16.37
C LYS A 86 -6.03 -14.53 -15.69
N GLU A 87 -5.90 -14.43 -14.38
CA GLU A 87 -5.20 -15.33 -13.49
C GLU A 87 -5.88 -15.39 -12.12
N ASP A 88 -5.49 -16.35 -11.29
CA ASP A 88 -6.04 -16.54 -9.94
C ASP A 88 -5.43 -15.54 -8.96
N GLY A 89 -6.21 -15.06 -7.99
CA GLY A 89 -5.71 -14.12 -7.00
C GLY A 89 -6.78 -13.60 -6.04
N ILE A 90 -6.49 -12.46 -5.43
CA ILE A 90 -7.39 -11.68 -4.57
C ILE A 90 -7.72 -10.39 -5.29
N VAL A 91 -9.03 -10.10 -5.45
CA VAL A 91 -9.45 -8.83 -6.05
C VAL A 91 -9.26 -7.70 -5.04
N ALA A 92 -8.72 -6.59 -5.51
CA ALA A 92 -8.65 -5.34 -4.76
C ALA A 92 -8.76 -4.13 -5.70
N GLY A 93 -9.39 -3.07 -5.20
CA GLY A 93 -9.62 -1.83 -5.93
C GLY A 93 -11.01 -1.69 -6.55
N ILE A 94 -12.00 -2.53 -6.18
CA ILE A 94 -13.40 -2.39 -6.63
C ILE A 94 -13.93 -1.02 -6.22
N ALA A 95 -13.78 -0.65 -4.95
CA ALA A 95 -14.22 0.64 -4.46
C ALA A 95 -13.51 1.83 -5.14
N LEU A 96 -12.23 1.67 -5.47
CA LEU A 96 -11.47 2.70 -6.20
C LEU A 96 -11.93 2.79 -7.66
N ALA A 97 -12.25 1.66 -8.30
CA ALA A 97 -12.82 1.63 -9.64
C ALA A 97 -14.15 2.38 -9.71
N GLU A 98 -15.03 2.17 -8.73
CA GLU A 98 -16.30 2.91 -8.63
C GLU A 98 -16.09 4.42 -8.54
N MET A 99 -15.10 4.86 -7.75
CA MET A 99 -14.75 6.28 -7.65
C MET A 99 -14.22 6.85 -8.98
N ILE A 100 -13.41 6.09 -9.71
CA ILE A 100 -12.86 6.51 -11.01
C ILE A 100 -13.99 6.63 -12.05
N PHE A 101 -14.84 5.61 -12.17
CA PHE A 101 -15.97 5.65 -13.10
C PHE A 101 -16.93 6.80 -12.77
N ALA A 102 -17.23 7.03 -11.49
CA ALA A 102 -18.08 8.14 -11.08
C ALA A 102 -17.47 9.52 -11.34
N GLU A 103 -16.14 9.66 -11.28
CA GLU A 103 -15.44 10.91 -11.64
C GLU A 103 -15.45 11.15 -13.16
N VAL A 104 -15.36 10.09 -13.97
CA VAL A 104 -15.46 10.20 -15.44
C VAL A 104 -16.89 10.48 -15.88
N ASP A 105 -17.87 9.70 -15.40
CA ASP A 105 -19.27 9.86 -15.74
C ASP A 105 -20.16 9.26 -14.63
N PRO A 106 -20.82 10.10 -13.81
CA PRO A 106 -21.67 9.64 -12.71
C PRO A 106 -22.95 8.92 -13.16
N SER A 107 -23.24 8.87 -14.46
CA SER A 107 -24.37 8.10 -15.00
C SER A 107 -24.04 6.63 -15.26
N LEU A 108 -22.77 6.24 -15.23
CA LEU A 108 -22.34 4.85 -15.37
C LEU A 108 -22.90 4.00 -14.22
N LYS A 109 -23.43 2.84 -14.57
CA LYS A 109 -23.96 1.86 -13.62
C LYS A 109 -23.01 0.70 -13.48
N MET A 110 -22.66 0.35 -12.25
CA MET A 110 -21.76 -0.76 -11.94
C MET A 110 -22.48 -1.81 -11.11
N GLU A 111 -22.21 -3.08 -11.41
CA GLU A 111 -22.67 -4.21 -10.61
C GLU A 111 -21.51 -5.19 -10.40
N TRP A 112 -21.35 -5.66 -9.16
CA TRP A 112 -20.29 -6.58 -8.76
C TRP A 112 -20.89 -7.85 -8.16
N SER A 113 -20.29 -9.00 -8.47
CA SER A 113 -20.68 -10.29 -7.87
C SER A 113 -19.78 -10.68 -6.69
N ILE A 114 -18.75 -9.89 -6.41
CA ILE A 114 -17.75 -10.07 -5.36
C ILE A 114 -17.39 -8.72 -4.73
N ASN A 115 -16.68 -8.76 -3.61
CA ASN A 115 -16.16 -7.59 -2.91
C ASN A 115 -14.63 -7.56 -2.90
N ASP A 116 -14.06 -6.39 -2.56
CA ASP A 116 -12.63 -6.27 -2.25
C ASP A 116 -12.23 -7.30 -1.18
N GLY A 117 -11.22 -8.12 -1.48
CA GLY A 117 -10.71 -9.19 -0.61
C GLY A 117 -11.16 -10.60 -1.01
N ASP A 118 -12.11 -10.72 -1.93
CA ASP A 118 -12.57 -12.03 -2.42
C ASP A 118 -11.56 -12.68 -3.37
N LYS A 119 -11.56 -14.03 -3.37
CA LYS A 119 -10.77 -14.84 -4.29
C LYS A 119 -11.38 -14.85 -5.68
N VAL A 120 -10.55 -14.67 -6.70
CA VAL A 120 -10.90 -14.85 -8.11
C VAL A 120 -10.10 -15.98 -8.71
N HIS A 121 -10.69 -16.65 -9.70
CA HIS A 121 -10.01 -17.64 -10.53
C HIS A 121 -10.05 -17.18 -11.99
N LYS A 122 -9.07 -17.63 -12.77
CA LYS A 122 -8.97 -17.34 -14.20
C LYS A 122 -10.28 -17.69 -14.92
N GLY A 123 -10.82 -16.72 -15.66
CA GLY A 123 -12.08 -16.84 -16.39
C GLY A 123 -13.30 -16.30 -15.66
N LEU A 124 -13.19 -15.94 -14.37
CA LEU A 124 -14.31 -15.37 -13.62
C LEU A 124 -14.66 -13.97 -14.15
N LYS A 125 -15.91 -13.79 -14.61
CA LYS A 125 -16.53 -12.48 -14.78
C LYS A 125 -17.07 -12.01 -13.42
N PHE A 126 -16.52 -10.94 -12.87
CA PHE A 126 -16.80 -10.55 -11.48
C PHE A 126 -17.42 -9.16 -11.29
N GLY A 127 -17.49 -8.39 -12.37
CA GLY A 127 -18.15 -7.09 -12.38
C GLY A 127 -18.59 -6.71 -13.78
N LYS A 128 -19.50 -5.76 -13.86
CA LYS A 128 -19.91 -5.12 -15.11
C LYS A 128 -20.12 -3.62 -14.92
N VAL A 129 -19.89 -2.87 -15.99
CA VAL A 129 -20.19 -1.44 -16.11
C VAL A 129 -21.05 -1.23 -17.35
N GLN A 130 -22.11 -0.43 -17.21
CA GLN A 130 -23.05 -0.10 -18.27
C GLN A 130 -23.21 1.42 -18.39
N GLY A 131 -23.28 1.91 -19.63
CA GLY A 131 -23.54 3.31 -19.95
C GLY A 131 -22.87 3.72 -21.25
N LYS A 132 -22.55 5.01 -21.39
CA LYS A 132 -21.89 5.54 -22.60
C LYS A 132 -20.57 4.82 -22.87
N ALA A 133 -20.42 4.31 -24.09
CA ALA A 133 -19.21 3.65 -24.54
C ALA A 133 -17.97 4.55 -24.42
N HIS A 134 -18.12 5.86 -24.70
CA HIS A 134 -17.05 6.85 -24.53
C HIS A 134 -16.54 6.88 -23.09
N SER A 135 -17.45 6.98 -22.12
CA SER A 135 -17.11 7.06 -20.70
C SER A 135 -16.44 5.79 -20.20
N ILE A 136 -16.91 4.61 -20.64
CA ILE A 136 -16.32 3.32 -20.28
C ILE A 136 -14.88 3.21 -20.82
N VAL A 137 -14.67 3.53 -22.11
CA VAL A 137 -13.36 3.39 -22.77
C VAL A 137 -12.33 4.35 -22.18
N ILE A 138 -12.72 5.61 -21.92
CA ILE A 138 -11.83 6.61 -21.30
C ILE A 138 -11.39 6.17 -19.90
N ALA A 139 -12.28 5.54 -19.12
CA ALA A 139 -11.96 5.09 -17.77
C ALA A 139 -11.18 3.75 -17.75
N GLU A 140 -11.27 2.93 -18.79
CA GLU A 140 -10.83 1.52 -18.81
C GLU A 140 -9.40 1.36 -18.29
N ARG A 141 -8.44 2.04 -18.92
CA ARG A 141 -7.02 1.81 -18.65
C ARG A 141 -6.66 2.29 -17.24
N VAL A 142 -7.17 3.43 -16.82
CA VAL A 142 -6.96 3.97 -15.48
C VAL A 142 -7.51 3.03 -14.42
N VAL A 143 -8.75 2.56 -14.57
CA VAL A 143 -9.36 1.60 -13.66
C VAL A 143 -8.56 0.30 -13.59
N LEU A 144 -8.21 -0.28 -14.74
CA LEU A 144 -7.44 -1.53 -14.78
C LEU A 144 -6.06 -1.35 -14.14
N ASN A 145 -5.34 -0.27 -14.41
CA ASN A 145 -4.01 -0.05 -13.82
C ASN A 145 -4.06 -0.03 -12.29
N PHE A 146 -5.06 0.63 -11.71
CA PHE A 146 -5.26 0.64 -10.25
C PHE A 146 -5.67 -0.73 -9.73
N MET A 147 -6.72 -1.34 -10.28
CA MET A 147 -7.23 -2.64 -9.82
C MET A 147 -6.18 -3.74 -9.95
N GLN A 148 -5.47 -3.83 -11.08
CA GLN A 148 -4.45 -4.83 -11.31
C GLN A 148 -3.29 -4.69 -10.32
N ARG A 149 -2.83 -3.46 -10.05
CA ARG A 149 -1.78 -3.20 -9.04
C ARG A 149 -2.27 -3.59 -7.65
N MET A 150 -3.42 -3.08 -7.22
CA MET A 150 -3.98 -3.36 -5.89
C MET A 150 -4.21 -4.87 -5.70
N SER A 151 -4.81 -5.53 -6.69
CA SER A 151 -5.07 -6.97 -6.66
C SER A 151 -3.77 -7.78 -6.58
N GLY A 152 -2.71 -7.34 -7.27
CA GLY A 152 -1.37 -7.95 -7.14
C GLY A 152 -0.81 -7.86 -5.72
N ILE A 153 -0.91 -6.69 -5.09
CA ILE A 153 -0.50 -6.46 -3.70
C ILE A 153 -1.33 -7.32 -2.74
N ALA A 154 -2.66 -7.32 -2.87
CA ALA A 154 -3.56 -8.08 -2.02
C ALA A 154 -3.32 -9.59 -2.14
N THR A 155 -3.06 -10.08 -3.37
CA THR A 155 -2.74 -11.48 -3.65
C THR A 155 -1.46 -11.92 -2.94
N LEU A 156 -0.36 -11.17 -3.10
CA LEU A 156 0.89 -11.50 -2.43
C LEU A 156 0.77 -11.37 -0.90
N THR A 157 0.08 -10.32 -0.43
CA THR A 157 -0.16 -10.12 1.01
C THR A 157 -0.90 -11.30 1.61
N LYS A 158 -1.97 -11.79 0.95
CA LYS A 158 -2.73 -12.94 1.41
C LYS A 158 -1.87 -14.20 1.50
N ALA A 159 -1.09 -14.49 0.46
CA ALA A 159 -0.18 -15.63 0.45
C ALA A 159 0.86 -15.55 1.57
N MET A 160 1.46 -14.37 1.79
CA MET A 160 2.43 -14.17 2.87
C MET A 160 1.79 -14.24 4.25
N ALA A 161 0.60 -13.66 4.45
CA ALA A 161 -0.10 -13.66 5.73
C ALA A 161 -0.53 -15.08 6.14
N ASP A 162 -1.04 -15.87 5.20
CA ASP A 162 -1.40 -17.26 5.43
C ASP A 162 -0.15 -18.11 5.79
N ALA A 163 0.99 -17.88 5.11
CA ALA A 163 2.24 -18.60 5.36
C ALA A 163 2.94 -18.19 6.68
N ALA A 164 2.87 -16.90 7.04
CA ALA A 164 3.51 -16.31 8.21
C ALA A 164 2.88 -16.69 9.56
N HIS A 165 1.65 -17.20 9.54
CA HIS A 165 0.88 -17.47 10.76
C HIS A 165 1.71 -18.33 11.76
N PRO A 166 1.80 -17.94 13.04
CA PRO A 166 0.95 -16.97 13.74
C PRO A 166 1.37 -15.49 13.63
N ALA A 167 2.51 -15.17 13.02
CA ALA A 167 2.95 -13.78 12.88
C ALA A 167 2.05 -12.97 11.94
N THR A 168 1.93 -11.67 12.18
CA THR A 168 1.14 -10.76 11.33
C THR A 168 2.03 -10.04 10.30
N ILE A 169 1.62 -10.06 9.04
CA ILE A 169 2.35 -9.41 7.95
C ILE A 169 2.05 -7.90 7.92
N LEU A 170 3.13 -7.12 7.78
CA LEU A 170 3.11 -5.67 7.62
C LEU A 170 3.75 -5.25 6.29
N GLU A 171 3.25 -4.17 5.72
CA GLU A 171 3.96 -3.42 4.66
C GLU A 171 4.96 -2.41 5.25
N THR A 172 5.63 -1.65 4.37
CA THR A 172 6.54 -0.58 4.78
C THR A 172 6.27 0.73 4.02
N ARG A 173 6.99 1.80 4.40
CA ARG A 173 7.00 3.06 3.62
C ARG A 173 7.65 2.95 2.22
N LYS A 174 8.22 1.79 1.85
CA LYS A 174 8.76 1.48 0.51
C LYS A 174 7.59 1.21 -0.46
N THR A 175 6.83 2.25 -0.77
CA THR A 175 5.66 2.23 -1.65
C THR A 175 5.94 2.98 -2.94
N ALA A 176 5.09 2.82 -3.95
CA ALA A 176 5.15 3.72 -5.10
C ALA A 176 4.90 5.18 -4.65
N PRO A 177 5.70 6.16 -5.14
CA PRO A 177 5.47 7.57 -4.85
C PRO A 177 4.06 8.01 -5.26
N GLY A 178 3.39 8.83 -4.44
CA GLY A 178 2.00 9.27 -4.67
C GLY A 178 0.93 8.21 -4.39
N LEU A 179 1.26 6.92 -4.39
CA LEU A 179 0.31 5.81 -4.27
C LEU A 179 0.33 5.09 -2.91
N ARG A 180 1.05 5.61 -1.91
CA ARG A 180 1.20 4.95 -0.60
C ARG A 180 -0.13 4.51 0.02
N LEU A 181 -1.14 5.37 -0.05
CA LEU A 181 -2.46 5.09 0.48
C LEU A 181 -3.14 3.91 -0.23
N VAL A 182 -3.06 3.90 -1.57
CA VAL A 182 -3.62 2.85 -2.43
C VAL A 182 -2.90 1.53 -2.15
N ASP A 183 -1.56 1.55 -2.10
CA ASP A 183 -0.73 0.38 -1.80
C ASP A 183 -1.05 -0.20 -0.42
N LYS A 184 -1.12 0.64 0.62
CA LYS A 184 -1.46 0.22 1.99
C LYS A 184 -2.90 -0.27 2.13
N TRP A 185 -3.83 0.32 1.39
CA TRP A 185 -5.21 -0.17 1.36
C TRP A 185 -5.29 -1.58 0.77
N ALA A 186 -4.57 -1.84 -0.31
CA ALA A 186 -4.48 -3.17 -0.90
C ALA A 186 -3.87 -4.21 0.06
N VAL A 187 -2.91 -3.83 0.91
CA VAL A 187 -2.36 -4.70 1.96
C VAL A 187 -3.43 -5.07 2.99
N LEU A 188 -4.24 -4.10 3.44
CA LEU A 188 -5.37 -4.39 4.34
C LEU A 188 -6.37 -5.36 3.69
N ILE A 189 -6.70 -5.14 2.42
CA ILE A 189 -7.61 -6.00 1.65
C ILE A 189 -7.06 -7.44 1.57
N GLY A 190 -5.75 -7.60 1.39
CA GLY A 190 -5.07 -8.90 1.39
C GLY A 190 -4.96 -9.59 2.76
N GLY A 191 -5.42 -8.96 3.84
CA GLY A 191 -5.36 -9.51 5.21
C GLY A 191 -4.07 -9.21 5.96
N GLY A 192 -3.20 -8.35 5.43
CA GLY A 192 -2.08 -7.78 6.17
C GLY A 192 -2.54 -6.65 7.10
N LYS A 193 -1.61 -6.08 7.86
CA LYS A 193 -1.84 -4.83 8.62
C LYS A 193 -0.91 -3.73 8.13
N ASN A 194 -1.32 -2.48 8.35
CA ASN A 194 -0.47 -1.34 8.05
C ASN A 194 0.55 -1.12 9.17
N HIS A 195 1.81 -0.93 8.77
CA HIS A 195 2.81 -0.22 9.57
C HIS A 195 2.48 1.28 9.53
N ARG A 196 3.33 2.13 10.12
CA ARG A 196 3.15 3.58 10.10
C ARG A 196 2.96 4.11 8.69
N MET A 197 1.99 5.00 8.52
CA MET A 197 1.66 5.67 7.27
C MET A 197 2.80 6.58 6.80
N GLY A 198 3.45 7.30 7.72
CA GLY A 198 4.44 8.31 7.40
C GLY A 198 5.50 8.45 8.48
N LEU A 199 6.16 9.60 8.49
CA LEU A 199 7.11 9.95 9.54
C LEU A 199 6.42 10.57 10.77
N PHE A 200 5.12 10.86 10.68
CA PHE A 200 4.37 11.70 11.61
C PHE A 200 3.53 10.90 12.62
N ASP A 201 3.24 9.63 12.36
CA ASP A 201 2.28 8.83 13.12
C ASP A 201 2.91 7.77 14.03
N MET A 202 4.19 7.46 13.84
CA MET A 202 4.96 6.58 14.72
C MET A 202 6.44 6.90 14.66
N VAL A 203 7.08 6.95 15.82
CA VAL A 203 8.54 7.08 15.93
C VAL A 203 9.17 5.75 15.56
N MET A 204 10.23 5.80 14.73
CA MET A 204 11.03 4.63 14.40
C MET A 204 12.51 5.03 14.42
N ILE A 205 13.20 4.62 15.47
CA ILE A 205 14.61 4.83 15.67
C ILE A 205 15.37 3.80 14.83
N LYS A 206 16.11 4.27 13.83
CA LYS A 206 16.93 3.44 12.94
C LYS A 206 18.43 3.54 13.26
N ASP A 207 19.23 2.71 12.61
CA ASP A 207 20.70 2.72 12.62
C ASP A 207 21.35 4.12 12.57
N ASN A 208 20.89 4.98 11.68
CA ASN A 208 21.40 6.33 11.49
C ASN A 208 21.04 7.25 12.67
N HIS A 209 19.86 7.07 13.27
CA HIS A 209 19.44 7.81 14.46
C HIS A 209 20.23 7.36 15.69
N ILE A 210 20.44 6.04 15.85
CA ILE A 210 21.27 5.46 16.92
C ILE A 210 22.70 5.99 16.84
N SER A 211 23.27 5.99 15.63
CA SER A 211 24.62 6.49 15.37
C SER A 211 24.73 7.98 15.69
N ALA A 212 23.77 8.79 15.24
CA ALA A 212 23.74 10.24 15.49
C ALA A 212 23.52 10.59 16.99
N ALA A 213 22.72 9.80 17.71
CA ALA A 213 22.48 9.98 19.15
C ALA A 213 23.64 9.46 20.01
N GLY A 214 24.54 8.65 19.45
CA GLY A 214 25.69 8.06 20.14
C GLY A 214 25.33 6.87 21.05
N GLY A 215 24.38 6.03 20.63
CA GLY A 215 23.98 4.78 21.30
C GLY A 215 22.47 4.56 21.35
N VAL A 216 22.04 3.31 21.55
CA VAL A 216 20.61 2.94 21.54
C VAL A 216 19.88 3.58 22.71
N SER A 217 20.45 3.48 23.91
CA SER A 217 19.87 4.06 25.14
C SER A 217 19.70 5.58 25.03
N LYS A 218 20.65 6.28 24.40
CA LYS A 218 20.57 7.74 24.21
C LYS A 218 19.50 8.12 23.20
N ALA A 219 19.35 7.34 22.14
CA ALA A 219 18.30 7.56 21.14
C ALA A 219 16.91 7.37 21.77
N LEU A 220 16.70 6.28 22.52
CA LEU A 220 15.46 6.02 23.25
C LEU A 220 15.14 7.13 24.25
N ASN A 221 16.11 7.53 25.08
CA ASN A 221 15.93 8.62 26.03
C ASN A 221 15.57 9.95 25.36
N SER A 222 16.19 10.26 24.22
CA SER A 222 15.89 11.48 23.46
C SER A 222 14.45 11.47 22.93
N VAL A 223 13.96 10.31 22.47
CA VAL A 223 12.57 10.14 22.04
C VAL A 223 11.61 10.28 23.20
N ASP A 224 11.88 9.61 24.33
CA ASP A 224 11.01 9.66 25.51
C ASP A 224 10.85 11.08 26.05
N GLN A 225 11.96 11.83 26.16
CA GLN A 225 11.94 13.24 26.55
C GLN A 225 11.17 14.10 25.53
N TYR A 226 11.39 13.89 24.24
CA TYR A 226 10.71 14.67 23.20
C TYR A 226 9.20 14.45 23.21
N LEU A 227 8.74 13.20 23.32
CA LEU A 227 7.32 12.86 23.36
C LEU A 227 6.65 13.44 24.61
N GLU A 228 7.30 13.35 25.78
CA GLU A 228 6.79 13.93 27.03
C GLU A 228 6.69 15.46 26.95
N GLN A 229 7.76 16.13 26.51
CA GLN A 229 7.80 17.60 26.40
C GLN A 229 6.75 18.15 25.44
N ASN A 230 6.50 17.44 24.32
CA ASN A 230 5.52 17.84 23.32
C ASN A 230 4.12 17.26 23.56
N LYS A 231 3.92 16.51 24.64
CA LYS A 231 2.65 15.83 24.99
C LYS A 231 2.10 14.97 23.83
N LEU A 232 2.99 14.29 23.12
CA LEU A 232 2.66 13.42 22.01
C LEU A 232 2.46 11.98 22.51
N GLN A 233 1.41 11.33 22.03
CA GLN A 233 1.14 9.91 22.30
C GLN A 233 1.14 9.15 20.97
N MET A 234 2.18 8.36 20.75
CA MET A 234 2.35 7.52 19.55
C MET A 234 3.24 6.34 19.85
N GLY A 235 3.16 5.31 19.00
CA GLY A 235 4.06 4.16 19.11
C GLY A 235 5.53 4.56 18.89
N VAL A 236 6.41 3.83 19.54
CA VAL A 236 7.87 3.97 19.38
C VAL A 236 8.44 2.61 19.04
N GLU A 237 9.14 2.56 17.91
CA GLU A 237 9.88 1.40 17.46
C GLU A 237 11.38 1.68 17.44
N VAL A 238 12.18 0.71 17.84
CA VAL A 238 13.64 0.76 17.71
C VAL A 238 14.15 -0.40 16.87
N GLU A 239 14.99 -0.09 15.90
CA GLU A 239 15.67 -1.06 15.04
C GLU A 239 16.93 -1.58 15.74
N THR A 240 17.02 -2.91 15.84
CA THR A 240 18.16 -3.62 16.42
C THR A 240 18.66 -4.66 15.43
N ARG A 241 19.98 -4.82 15.37
CA ARG A 241 20.70 -5.68 14.40
C ARG A 241 21.45 -6.82 15.08
N THR A 242 21.64 -6.73 16.40
CA THR A 242 22.39 -7.72 17.18
C THR A 242 21.72 -8.01 18.52
N ILE A 243 22.01 -9.18 19.09
CA ILE A 243 21.57 -9.54 20.44
C ILE A 243 22.09 -8.55 21.50
N ALA A 244 23.27 -7.96 21.29
CA ALA A 244 23.81 -6.95 22.20
C ALA A 244 22.96 -5.67 22.21
N GLU A 245 22.52 -5.19 21.04
CA GLU A 245 21.59 -4.06 20.93
C GLU A 245 20.22 -4.40 21.54
N VAL A 246 19.71 -5.62 21.35
CA VAL A 246 18.47 -6.07 22.02
C VAL A 246 18.60 -6.03 23.54
N ARG A 247 19.73 -6.50 24.10
CA ARG A 247 20.00 -6.43 25.54
C ARG A 247 20.08 -4.97 26.02
N GLU A 248 20.73 -4.09 25.28
CA GLU A 248 20.80 -2.66 25.61
C GLU A 248 19.38 -2.02 25.68
N VAL A 249 18.50 -2.35 24.74
CA VAL A 249 17.10 -1.89 24.76
C VAL A 249 16.37 -2.39 26.01
N LEU A 250 16.51 -3.68 26.33
CA LEU A 250 15.85 -4.30 27.48
C LEU A 250 16.38 -3.74 28.81
N ASP A 251 17.68 -3.47 28.91
CA ASP A 251 18.30 -2.85 30.08
C ASP A 251 17.77 -1.43 30.29
N TYR A 252 17.74 -0.62 29.21
CA TYR A 252 17.17 0.73 29.24
C TYR A 252 15.71 0.70 29.74
N ALA A 253 14.88 -0.15 29.15
CA ALA A 253 13.47 -0.26 29.49
C ALA A 253 13.20 -0.83 30.89
N SER A 254 14.16 -1.54 31.49
CA SER A 254 14.04 -2.05 32.86
C SER A 254 14.40 -1.00 33.92
N GLN A 255 15.16 0.02 33.53
CA GLN A 255 15.67 1.07 34.43
C GLN A 255 14.95 2.40 34.24
N THR A 256 14.34 2.61 33.07
CA THR A 256 13.71 3.88 32.68
C THR A 256 12.26 3.66 32.25
N LYS A 257 11.37 4.57 32.65
CA LYS A 257 10.02 4.63 32.07
C LYS A 257 10.14 5.05 30.62
N THR A 258 9.80 4.16 29.70
CA THR A 258 9.94 4.38 28.26
C THR A 258 8.60 4.31 27.53
N SER A 259 8.51 5.01 26.40
CA SER A 259 7.40 5.00 25.44
C SER A 259 7.56 3.90 24.39
N LEU A 260 8.63 3.11 24.47
CA LEU A 260 8.91 1.98 23.57
C LEU A 260 7.73 1.01 23.51
N THR A 261 7.27 0.70 22.29
CA THR A 261 6.20 -0.27 22.04
C THR A 261 6.70 -1.50 21.27
N ARG A 262 7.69 -1.33 20.39
CA ARG A 262 8.13 -2.37 19.45
C ARG A 262 9.64 -2.41 19.27
N ILE A 263 10.19 -3.61 19.13
CA ILE A 263 11.59 -3.84 18.77
C ILE A 263 11.64 -4.51 17.39
N MET A 264 12.23 -3.82 16.42
CA MET A 264 12.53 -4.39 15.11
C MET A 264 13.84 -5.17 15.18
N LEU A 265 13.80 -6.40 14.68
CA LEU A 265 14.88 -7.37 14.62
C LEU A 265 15.34 -7.43 13.14
N ASP A 266 16.19 -6.49 12.76
CA ASP A 266 16.58 -6.28 11.37
C ASP A 266 17.71 -7.22 10.94
N ASN A 267 17.51 -7.93 9.83
CA ASN A 267 18.47 -8.84 9.21
C ASN A 267 19.01 -9.94 10.14
N MET A 268 18.22 -10.39 11.11
CA MET A 268 18.55 -11.54 11.98
C MET A 268 18.22 -12.91 11.36
N VAL A 269 17.87 -12.91 10.07
CA VAL A 269 17.60 -14.11 9.25
C VAL A 269 18.68 -14.19 8.19
N VAL A 270 19.42 -15.30 8.17
CA VAL A 270 20.60 -15.48 7.31
C VAL A 270 20.32 -16.55 6.24
N PRO A 271 20.53 -16.28 4.94
CA PRO A 271 20.39 -17.31 3.92
C PRO A 271 21.49 -18.38 4.06
N LEU A 272 21.10 -19.65 3.89
CA LEU A 272 22.01 -20.79 3.89
C LEU A 272 22.33 -21.24 2.45
N SER A 273 23.48 -21.87 2.25
CA SER A 273 23.94 -22.31 0.92
C SER A 273 23.05 -23.39 0.28
N ASN A 274 22.20 -24.05 1.07
CA ASN A 274 21.25 -25.07 0.62
C ASN A 274 19.89 -24.49 0.17
N GLY A 275 19.71 -23.16 0.21
CA GLY A 275 18.46 -22.49 -0.14
C GLY A 275 17.47 -22.32 1.02
N ASP A 276 17.79 -22.82 2.21
CA ASP A 276 17.02 -22.56 3.45
C ASP A 276 17.54 -21.28 4.14
N ILE A 277 16.95 -20.90 5.27
CA ILE A 277 17.34 -19.76 6.09
C ILE A 277 17.66 -20.19 7.54
N ASP A 278 18.63 -19.53 8.17
CA ASP A 278 18.87 -19.62 9.61
C ASP A 278 18.10 -18.50 10.33
N VAL A 279 17.31 -18.89 11.33
CA VAL A 279 16.49 -18.00 12.17
C VAL A 279 16.92 -18.04 13.64
N SER A 280 18.09 -18.62 13.95
CA SER A 280 18.53 -18.84 15.33
C SER A 280 18.72 -17.54 16.11
N MET A 281 19.34 -16.52 15.48
CA MET A 281 19.49 -15.20 16.11
C MET A 281 18.14 -14.51 16.32
N LEU A 282 17.25 -14.58 15.32
CA LEU A 282 15.88 -14.05 15.44
C LEU A 282 15.15 -14.70 16.62
N LYS A 283 15.23 -16.04 16.74
CA LYS A 283 14.61 -16.79 17.83
C LYS A 283 15.22 -16.42 19.19
N GLU A 284 16.55 -16.35 19.31
CA GLU A 284 17.22 -15.91 20.54
C GLU A 284 16.75 -14.52 20.96
N ALA A 285 16.62 -13.58 20.00
CA ALA A 285 16.15 -12.23 20.28
C ALA A 285 14.68 -12.21 20.75
N VAL A 286 13.80 -12.98 20.10
CA VAL A 286 12.38 -13.11 20.50
C VAL A 286 12.28 -13.70 21.92
N ASP A 287 13.03 -14.77 22.20
CA ASP A 287 13.07 -15.43 23.51
C ASP A 287 13.60 -14.49 24.60
N LEU A 288 14.62 -13.67 24.30
CA LEU A 288 15.15 -12.65 25.22
C LEU A 288 14.13 -11.54 25.52
N ILE A 289 13.37 -11.09 24.52
CA ILE A 289 12.33 -10.05 24.69
C ILE A 289 11.14 -10.61 25.49
N ASN A 290 10.86 -11.91 25.36
CA ASN A 290 9.91 -12.65 26.19
C ASN A 290 8.54 -11.97 26.34
N GLY A 291 8.00 -11.44 25.23
CA GLY A 291 6.70 -10.77 25.19
C GLY A 291 6.61 -9.41 25.91
N ARG A 292 7.73 -8.82 26.37
CA ARG A 292 7.74 -7.49 26.98
C ARG A 292 7.38 -6.36 26.01
N PHE A 293 7.71 -6.54 24.73
CA PHE A 293 7.45 -5.62 23.64
C PHE A 293 6.95 -6.40 22.42
N GLU A 294 6.26 -5.72 21.50
CA GLU A 294 6.02 -6.29 20.18
C GLU A 294 7.37 -6.52 19.47
N THR A 295 7.48 -7.61 18.72
CA THR A 295 8.67 -7.90 17.91
C THR A 295 8.34 -7.84 16.42
N GLU A 296 9.22 -7.25 15.63
CA GLU A 296 9.07 -7.16 14.18
C GLU A 296 10.30 -7.69 13.46
N ALA A 297 10.18 -8.79 12.71
CA ALA A 297 11.25 -9.25 11.83
C ALA A 297 11.25 -8.44 10.53
N SER A 298 12.42 -7.92 10.15
CA SER A 298 12.63 -7.16 8.91
C SER A 298 13.90 -7.65 8.20
N GLY A 299 13.93 -7.49 6.88
CA GLY A 299 15.09 -7.80 6.04
C GLY A 299 14.89 -9.05 5.17
N ASN A 300 14.95 -8.86 3.84
CA ASN A 300 14.92 -9.93 2.83
C ASN A 300 13.81 -10.99 2.99
N VAL A 301 12.63 -10.59 3.49
CA VAL A 301 11.47 -11.46 3.65
C VAL A 301 10.81 -11.73 2.29
N THR A 302 10.67 -13.01 1.93
CA THR A 302 10.02 -13.49 0.70
C THR A 302 8.93 -14.51 1.04
N LEU A 303 8.13 -14.93 0.06
CA LEU A 303 7.10 -15.95 0.27
C LEU A 303 7.69 -17.31 0.70
N GLU A 304 8.89 -17.63 0.22
CA GLU A 304 9.61 -18.86 0.53
C GLU A 304 10.17 -18.85 1.96
N THR A 305 10.56 -17.68 2.49
CA THR A 305 11.21 -17.56 3.80
C THR A 305 10.21 -17.27 4.93
N VAL A 306 9.09 -16.60 4.62
CA VAL A 306 8.17 -16.04 5.62
C VAL A 306 7.60 -17.08 6.59
N HIS A 307 7.37 -18.32 6.14
CA HIS A 307 6.84 -19.37 7.00
C HIS A 307 7.75 -19.65 8.19
N LYS A 308 9.04 -19.89 7.92
CA LYS A 308 10.03 -20.21 8.96
C LYS A 308 10.30 -19.02 9.88
N ILE A 309 10.24 -17.80 9.34
CA ILE A 309 10.32 -16.56 10.13
C ILE A 309 9.11 -16.47 11.08
N GLY A 310 7.90 -16.76 10.60
CA GLY A 310 6.67 -16.76 11.41
C GLY A 310 6.69 -17.78 12.55
N GLN A 311 7.34 -18.94 12.35
CA GLN A 311 7.48 -19.96 13.39
C GLN A 311 8.46 -19.61 14.51
N THR A 312 9.16 -18.47 14.44
CA THR A 312 10.07 -18.03 15.52
C THR A 312 9.35 -17.47 16.75
N GLY A 313 8.06 -17.16 16.64
CA GLY A 313 7.29 -16.49 17.69
C GLY A 313 7.32 -14.96 17.60
N VAL A 314 7.90 -14.40 16.53
CA VAL A 314 7.87 -12.96 16.25
C VAL A 314 6.42 -12.46 16.09
N THR A 315 6.11 -11.26 16.59
CA THR A 315 4.74 -10.70 16.53
C THR A 315 4.37 -10.28 15.11
N TYR A 316 5.26 -9.54 14.46
CA TYR A 316 5.09 -8.99 13.12
C TYR A 316 6.25 -9.40 12.21
N ILE A 317 5.98 -9.43 10.92
CA ILE A 317 6.99 -9.52 9.87
C ILE A 317 6.69 -8.42 8.86
N SER A 318 7.64 -7.51 8.62
CA SER A 318 7.47 -6.49 7.60
C SER A 318 8.22 -6.83 6.32
N SER A 319 7.54 -6.62 5.17
CA SER A 319 8.16 -6.82 3.86
C SER A 319 7.86 -5.65 2.94
N GLY A 320 8.92 -5.04 2.42
CA GLY A 320 8.80 -4.03 1.37
C GLY A 320 8.33 -4.61 0.04
N ALA A 321 8.58 -5.91 -0.21
CA ALA A 321 8.26 -6.57 -1.47
C ALA A 321 6.76 -6.49 -1.81
N LEU A 322 5.91 -6.42 -0.78
CA LEU A 322 4.47 -6.22 -0.91
C LEU A 322 4.11 -4.99 -1.75
N THR A 323 4.88 -3.90 -1.67
CA THR A 323 4.50 -2.60 -2.24
C THR A 323 5.49 -2.02 -3.25
N HIS A 324 6.79 -2.35 -3.17
CA HIS A 324 7.78 -1.86 -4.14
C HIS A 324 8.06 -2.82 -5.31
N SER A 325 7.75 -4.13 -5.17
CA SER A 325 8.03 -5.16 -6.20
C SER A 325 6.75 -5.87 -6.65
N VAL A 326 5.74 -5.07 -6.99
CA VAL A 326 4.39 -5.59 -7.28
C VAL A 326 4.36 -6.31 -8.62
N LYS A 327 3.95 -7.57 -8.62
CA LYS A 327 3.42 -8.25 -9.81
C LYS A 327 1.91 -7.96 -9.88
N ALA A 328 1.49 -7.17 -10.87
CA ALA A 328 0.08 -6.84 -11.05
C ALA A 328 -0.74 -8.09 -11.41
N LEU A 329 -1.97 -8.19 -10.88
CA LEU A 329 -2.91 -9.26 -11.24
C LEU A 329 -3.47 -8.97 -12.63
N ASP A 330 -3.39 -9.92 -13.57
CA ASP A 330 -3.94 -9.70 -14.91
C ASP A 330 -5.49 -9.72 -14.90
N ILE A 331 -6.09 -8.59 -15.28
CA ILE A 331 -7.54 -8.34 -15.34
C ILE A 331 -7.84 -7.63 -16.66
N SER A 332 -8.91 -8.01 -17.34
CA SER A 332 -9.38 -7.26 -18.51
C SER A 332 -10.78 -6.73 -18.32
N LEU A 333 -11.06 -5.54 -18.87
CA LEU A 333 -12.41 -5.06 -19.11
C LEU A 333 -12.75 -5.35 -20.58
N LYS A 334 -13.88 -6.01 -20.84
CA LYS A 334 -14.29 -6.42 -22.19
C LYS A 334 -15.66 -5.87 -22.51
N ILE A 335 -15.74 -5.02 -23.54
CA ILE A 335 -17.02 -4.55 -24.08
C ILE A 335 -17.69 -5.70 -24.82
N ASP A 336 -18.91 -6.05 -24.41
CA ASP A 336 -19.72 -7.06 -25.07
C ASP A 336 -20.49 -6.40 -26.23
N THR A 337 -19.88 -6.43 -27.42
CA THR A 337 -20.59 -6.19 -28.69
C THR A 337 -20.81 -7.53 -29.41
N GLU A 338 -21.82 -7.63 -30.28
CA GLU A 338 -21.99 -8.82 -31.14
C GLU A 338 -20.69 -9.16 -31.89
N LEU A 339 -19.99 -8.14 -32.38
CA LEU A 339 -18.69 -8.28 -33.04
C LEU A 339 -17.61 -8.78 -32.06
N ALA A 340 -17.55 -8.28 -30.83
CA ALA A 340 -16.59 -8.76 -29.82
C ALA A 340 -16.82 -10.23 -29.48
N LEU A 341 -18.09 -10.66 -29.37
CA LEU A 341 -18.44 -12.07 -29.19
C LEU A 341 -18.02 -12.92 -30.39
N GLU A 342 -18.22 -12.41 -31.62
CA GLU A 342 -17.78 -13.09 -32.84
C GLU A 342 -16.25 -13.22 -32.92
N VAL A 343 -15.51 -12.15 -32.62
CA VAL A 343 -14.04 -12.14 -32.60
C VAL A 343 -13.49 -13.06 -31.51
N GLY A 344 -14.12 -13.09 -30.33
CA GLY A 344 -13.78 -14.01 -29.25
C GLY A 344 -13.89 -15.48 -29.70
N ARG A 345 -14.98 -15.83 -30.39
CA ARG A 345 -15.18 -17.16 -30.99
C ARG A 345 -14.12 -17.47 -32.06
N ARG A 346 -13.83 -16.52 -32.97
CA ARG A 346 -12.83 -16.69 -34.03
C ARG A 346 -11.41 -16.89 -33.50
N THR A 347 -11.04 -16.19 -32.42
CA THR A 347 -9.68 -16.21 -31.86
C THR A 347 -9.46 -17.27 -30.79
N LYS A 348 -10.48 -18.07 -30.45
CA LYS A 348 -10.47 -19.02 -29.30
C LYS A 348 -10.11 -18.33 -27.97
N ARG A 349 -10.52 -17.07 -27.81
CA ARG A 349 -10.30 -16.25 -26.60
C ARG A 349 -11.59 -15.92 -25.86
N ALA A 350 -12.74 -16.37 -26.37
CA ALA A 350 -14.03 -16.29 -25.70
C ALA A 350 -14.10 -17.20 -24.47
#